data_AF-A0A838LTY7-F1
#
_entry.id   AF-A0A838LTY7-F1
#
_cell.length_a   1.000
_cell.length_b   1.000
_cell.length_c   1.000
_cell.angle_alpha   90.00
_cell.angle_beta   90.00
_cell.angle_gamma   90.00
#
_symmetry.space_group_name_H-M   'P 1'
#
loop_
_entity.id
_entity.type
_entity.pdbx_description
1 polymer ?
#
loop_
_entity_poly.entity_id
_entity_poly.type
_entity_poly.pdbx_seq_one_letter_code
_entity_poly.pdbx_strand_id
1 'polypeptide(L)'
;MTATAGSFLQPIVPLLRSTLCYPPTTTLFQPEPGKGNAMQLLTIVAILFSVVGVMFALQNTAPVTVDFLVWTFDSSLAMVLLLSLALGGLITSLVSTPATIRRQWTIMRQQGRIEELEKTQRSLEEKIVMMERAAPDASVPAPEGEPLPYVGLKQLMTGNSDESSVPKALPPT
;
A
#
# COMPACT_ATOMS: atom_id res chain seq x y z
N MET A 1 -68.12 -12.21 31.10
CA MET A 1 -68.64 -10.93 30.57
C MET A 1 -67.43 -10.03 30.34
N THR A 2 -67.25 -9.55 29.09
CA THR A 2 -66.58 -8.28 28.67
C THR A 2 -65.12 -8.02 29.10
N ALA A 3 -64.16 -7.53 28.32
CA ALA A 3 -64.01 -7.02 26.94
C ALA A 3 -62.47 -6.78 26.78
N THR A 4 -61.79 -7.24 25.72
CA THR A 4 -61.46 -6.50 24.49
C THR A 4 -60.11 -5.77 24.49
N ALA A 5 -59.36 -6.00 23.40
CA ALA A 5 -58.31 -5.19 22.77
C ALA A 5 -56.89 -5.16 23.38
N GLY A 6 -55.94 -5.65 22.58
CA GLY A 6 -54.51 -5.43 22.76
C GLY A 6 -53.64 -6.32 21.87
N SER A 7 -54.06 -6.54 20.62
CA SER A 7 -53.24 -7.21 19.61
C SER A 7 -52.32 -6.17 18.94
N PHE A 8 -51.13 -6.63 18.54
CA PHE A 8 -50.25 -5.99 17.57
C PHE A 8 -49.50 -4.71 17.98
N LEU A 9 -48.32 -4.88 18.55
CA LEU A 9 -47.15 -4.02 18.27
C LEU A 9 -45.85 -4.84 18.38
N GLN A 10 -45.47 -5.46 17.27
CA GLN A 10 -44.08 -5.44 16.83
C GLN A 10 -44.02 -4.35 15.75
N PRO A 11 -42.97 -3.51 15.75
CA PRO A 11 -41.85 -3.81 14.87
C PRO A 11 -40.56 -3.89 15.68
N ILE A 12 -39.75 -4.94 15.48
CA ILE A 12 -38.68 -4.93 14.48
C ILE A 12 -37.82 -3.67 14.62
N VAL A 13 -36.64 -3.86 15.22
CA VAL A 13 -35.32 -3.28 14.91
C VAL A 13 -34.54 -3.07 16.21
N PRO A 14 -33.81 -4.08 16.69
CA PRO A 14 -32.66 -3.89 17.56
C PRO A 14 -31.45 -3.60 16.65
N LEU A 15 -31.36 -2.42 16.05
CA LEU A 15 -30.28 -2.14 15.10
C LEU A 15 -29.93 -0.66 15.03
N LEU A 16 -29.52 -0.05 16.14
CA LEU A 16 -28.71 1.18 16.05
C LEU A 16 -27.91 1.50 17.33
N ARG A 17 -27.48 0.47 18.08
CA ARG A 17 -26.58 0.66 19.24
C ARG A 17 -25.29 -0.15 19.07
N SER A 18 -24.65 -0.15 17.90
CA SER A 18 -23.37 -0.87 17.74
C SER A 18 -22.52 -0.46 16.52
N THR A 19 -22.84 0.55 15.72
CA THR A 19 -22.05 0.90 14.52
C THR A 19 -20.95 1.95 14.72
N LEU A 20 -20.66 2.36 15.96
CA LEU A 20 -19.53 3.23 16.26
C LEU A 20 -18.51 2.59 17.22
N CYS A 21 -18.48 1.26 17.27
CA CYS A 21 -17.27 0.55 17.65
C CYS A 21 -16.51 0.21 16.36
N TYR A 22 -15.77 1.19 15.84
CA TYR A 22 -14.69 0.90 14.93
C TYR A 22 -13.37 1.22 15.64
N PRO A 23 -12.70 0.24 16.25
CA PRO A 23 -11.26 0.13 16.18
C PRO A 23 -10.90 -0.74 14.96
N PRO A 24 -9.63 -0.87 14.54
CA PRO A 24 -8.43 -0.09 14.86
C PRO A 24 -7.64 0.31 13.58
N THR A 25 -6.85 1.39 13.60
CA THR A 25 -5.77 1.58 12.59
C THR A 25 -4.39 1.55 13.24
N THR A 26 -4.22 0.71 14.25
CA THR A 26 -2.90 0.44 14.86
C THR A 26 -2.20 -0.77 14.22
N THR A 27 -2.70 -1.32 13.10
CA THR A 27 -2.19 -2.63 12.64
C THR A 27 -2.12 -2.83 11.13
N LEU A 28 -1.58 -1.89 10.34
CA LEU A 28 -1.29 -2.12 8.91
C LEU A 28 0.18 -1.88 8.52
N PHE A 29 1.12 -1.91 9.47
CA PHE A 29 2.40 -2.56 9.19
C PHE A 29 2.22 -4.02 9.59
N GLN A 30 1.55 -4.79 8.73
CA GLN A 30 1.89 -6.20 8.64
C GLN A 30 3.27 -6.24 7.97
N PRO A 31 4.37 -6.56 8.68
CA PRO A 31 5.43 -7.27 7.99
C PRO A 31 4.78 -8.59 7.56
N GLU A 32 4.52 -8.74 6.26
CA GLU A 32 4.08 -10.02 5.69
C GLU A 32 4.89 -11.17 6.33
N PRO A 33 4.21 -12.08 7.06
CA PRO A 33 4.85 -13.13 7.83
C PRO A 33 5.20 -14.28 6.88
N GLY A 34 6.50 -14.50 6.62
CA GLY A 34 6.90 -15.61 5.77
C GLY A 34 8.39 -15.70 5.43
N LYS A 35 9.29 -15.43 6.37
CA LYS A 35 10.75 -15.60 6.15
C LYS A 35 11.51 -16.23 7.33
N GLY A 36 10.83 -16.88 8.28
CA GLY A 36 11.52 -17.64 9.34
C GLY A 36 12.40 -18.74 8.74
N ASN A 37 11.85 -19.46 7.76
CA ASN A 37 12.52 -20.49 7.00
C ASN A 37 13.44 -19.93 5.89
N ALA A 38 13.18 -18.75 5.31
CA ALA A 38 14.04 -18.22 4.26
C ALA A 38 15.41 -17.75 4.79
N MET A 39 15.44 -17.05 5.92
CA MET A 39 16.71 -16.66 6.54
C MET A 39 17.46 -17.88 7.09
N GLN A 40 16.75 -18.83 7.70
CA GLN A 40 17.34 -20.10 8.15
C GLN A 40 17.85 -20.96 6.98
N LEU A 41 17.10 -21.06 5.88
CA LEU A 41 17.52 -21.79 4.67
C LEU A 41 18.78 -21.19 4.08
N LEU A 42 18.88 -19.86 3.99
CA LEU A 42 20.08 -19.18 3.49
C LEU A 42 21.29 -19.50 4.39
N THR A 43 21.13 -19.50 5.71
CA THR A 43 22.20 -19.89 6.63
C THR A 43 22.59 -21.37 6.46
N ILE A 44 21.61 -22.27 6.36
CA ILE A 44 21.86 -23.71 6.16
C ILE A 44 22.62 -23.95 4.84
N VAL A 45 22.16 -23.32 3.76
CA VAL A 45 22.81 -23.40 2.44
C VAL A 45 24.21 -22.82 2.50
N ALA A 46 24.42 -21.69 3.17
CA ALA A 46 25.75 -21.09 3.32
C ALA A 46 26.71 -21.99 4.10
N ILE A 47 26.25 -22.63 5.18
CA ILE A 47 27.05 -23.58 5.95
C ILE A 47 27.40 -24.80 5.09
N LEU A 48 26.41 -25.37 4.40
CA LEU A 48 26.63 -26.53 3.52
C LEU A 48 27.65 -26.20 2.42
N PHE A 49 27.49 -25.03 1.78
CA PHE A 49 28.41 -24.55 0.75
C PHE A 49 29.82 -24.32 1.32
N SER A 50 29.94 -23.80 2.54
CA SER A 50 31.21 -23.64 3.23
C SER A 50 31.90 -24.99 3.48
N VAL A 51 31.18 -25.99 3.99
CA VAL A 51 31.73 -27.34 4.20
C VAL A 51 32.22 -27.96 2.90
N VAL A 52 31.42 -27.85 1.82
CA VAL A 52 31.83 -28.32 0.48
C VAL A 52 33.07 -27.59 0.00
N GLY A 53 33.16 -26.26 0.20
CA GLY A 53 34.33 -25.46 -0.13
C GLY A 53 35.59 -25.89 0.62
N VAL A 54 35.48 -26.19 1.91
CA VAL A 54 36.60 -26.70 2.73
C VAL A 54 37.01 -28.10 2.26
N MET A 55 36.06 -29.01 2.03
CA MET A 55 36.37 -30.34 1.50
C MET A 55 37.07 -30.26 0.14
N PHE A 56 36.57 -29.40 -0.74
CA PHE A 56 37.18 -29.16 -2.04
C PHE A 56 38.62 -28.65 -1.91
N ALA A 57 38.88 -27.74 -0.97
CA ALA A 57 40.21 -27.23 -0.70
C ALA A 57 41.18 -28.30 -0.17
N LEU A 58 40.70 -29.21 0.69
CA LEU A 58 41.51 -30.28 1.25
C LEU A 58 41.77 -31.43 0.28
N GLN A 59 40.83 -31.71 -0.62
CA GLN A 59 40.95 -32.79 -1.61
C GLN A 59 41.72 -32.36 -2.86
N ASN A 60 41.63 -31.09 -3.24
CA ASN A 60 42.23 -30.58 -4.47
C ASN A 60 43.42 -29.67 -4.14
N THR A 61 44.53 -30.29 -3.75
CA THR A 61 45.82 -29.63 -3.57
C THR A 61 46.62 -29.52 -4.87
N ALA A 62 46.03 -29.94 -6.00
CA ALA A 62 46.67 -29.82 -7.29
C ALA A 62 46.94 -28.34 -7.63
N PRO A 63 48.16 -28.00 -8.08
CA PRO A 63 48.47 -26.66 -8.56
C PRO A 63 47.71 -26.37 -9.85
N VAL A 64 47.19 -25.16 -9.95
CA VAL A 64 46.44 -24.61 -11.08
C VAL A 64 47.13 -23.32 -11.48
N THR A 65 47.57 -23.27 -12.73
CA THR A 65 48.12 -22.06 -13.34
C THR A 65 46.97 -21.14 -13.73
N VAL A 66 47.00 -19.92 -13.22
CA VAL A 66 46.04 -18.87 -13.57
C VAL A 66 46.73 -17.86 -14.46
N ASP A 67 46.28 -17.79 -15.70
CA ASP A 67 46.74 -16.81 -16.67
C ASP A 67 45.82 -15.58 -16.61
N PHE A 68 46.27 -14.54 -15.91
CA PHE A 68 45.75 -13.19 -16.11
C PHE A 68 46.38 -12.60 -17.37
N LEU A 69 45.67 -11.65 -17.99
CA LEU A 69 45.98 -11.07 -19.32
C LEU A 69 47.46 -10.79 -19.60
N VAL A 70 48.25 -10.42 -18.58
CA VAL A 70 49.70 -10.21 -18.67
C VAL A 70 50.50 -11.10 -17.70
N TRP A 71 49.87 -11.72 -16.71
CA TRP A 71 50.55 -12.38 -15.57
C TRP A 71 50.08 -13.81 -15.38
N THR A 72 51.01 -14.74 -15.26
CA THR A 72 50.73 -16.16 -15.01
C THR A 72 51.21 -16.53 -13.61
N PHE A 73 50.38 -17.19 -12.81
CA PHE A 73 50.75 -17.60 -11.44
C PHE A 73 50.23 -18.99 -11.12
N ASP A 74 51.07 -19.81 -10.50
CA ASP A 74 50.69 -21.14 -10.01
C ASP A 74 50.13 -21.02 -8.59
N SER A 75 48.81 -21.24 -8.46
CA SER A 75 48.12 -21.26 -7.17
C SER A 75 47.41 -22.59 -6.97
N SER A 76 46.97 -22.89 -5.75
CA SER A 76 46.06 -24.02 -5.57
C SER A 76 44.65 -23.62 -6.05
N LEU A 77 43.93 -24.58 -6.60
CA LEU A 77 42.51 -24.43 -6.97
C LEU A 77 41.69 -23.85 -5.80
N ALA A 78 42.01 -24.28 -4.58
CA ALA A 78 41.43 -23.78 -3.34
C ALA A 78 41.58 -22.26 -3.15
N MET A 79 42.80 -21.74 -3.33
CA MET A 79 43.06 -20.31 -3.16
C MET A 79 42.29 -19.47 -4.17
N VAL A 80 42.27 -19.91 -5.43
CA VAL A 80 41.53 -19.23 -6.50
C VAL A 80 40.03 -19.18 -6.19
N LEU A 81 39.45 -20.31 -5.73
CA LEU A 81 38.05 -20.33 -5.33
C LEU A 81 37.75 -19.43 -4.14
N LEU A 82 38.58 -19.48 -3.08
CA LEU A 82 38.39 -18.62 -1.90
C LEU A 82 38.45 -17.13 -2.26
N LEU A 83 39.42 -16.74 -3.09
CA LEU A 83 39.52 -15.37 -3.61
C LEU A 83 38.28 -14.98 -4.42
N SER A 84 37.82 -15.84 -5.32
CA SER A 84 36.62 -15.57 -6.12
C SER A 84 35.37 -15.40 -5.25
N LEU A 85 35.22 -16.23 -4.22
CA LEU A 85 34.08 -16.19 -3.30
C LEU A 85 34.13 -14.94 -2.42
N ALA A 86 35.32 -14.58 -1.92
CA ALA A 86 35.53 -13.36 -1.17
C ALA A 86 35.19 -12.12 -2.01
N LEU A 87 35.65 -12.05 -3.26
CA LEU A 87 35.32 -10.95 -4.17
C LEU A 87 33.84 -10.92 -4.52
N GLY A 88 33.21 -12.06 -4.80
CA GLY A 88 31.78 -12.15 -5.04
C GLY A 88 30.95 -11.70 -3.84
N GLY A 89 31.34 -12.10 -2.63
CA GLY A 89 30.72 -11.65 -1.38
C GLY A 89 30.90 -10.15 -1.14
N LEU A 90 32.09 -9.62 -1.43
CA LEU A 90 32.37 -8.18 -1.33
C LEU A 90 31.51 -7.35 -2.28
N ILE A 91 31.42 -7.75 -3.55
CA ILE A 91 30.57 -7.09 -4.55
C ILE A 91 29.10 -7.16 -4.12
N THR A 92 28.63 -8.33 -3.70
CA THR A 92 27.24 -8.51 -3.26
C THR A 92 26.90 -7.66 -2.03
N SER A 93 27.81 -7.59 -1.06
CA SER A 93 27.69 -6.74 0.13
C SER A 93 27.60 -5.26 -0.25
N LEU A 94 28.48 -4.82 -1.16
CA LEU A 94 28.53 -3.44 -1.62
C LEU A 94 27.26 -3.05 -2.40
N VAL A 95 26.70 -3.96 -3.20
CA VAL A 95 25.45 -3.74 -3.94
C VAL A 95 24.21 -3.77 -3.03
N SER A 96 24.20 -4.62 -1.99
CA SER A 96 23.08 -4.77 -1.06
C SER A 96 22.91 -3.56 -0.12
N THR A 97 24.02 -2.92 0.24
CA THR A 97 24.06 -1.77 1.16
C THR A 97 23.20 -0.57 0.69
N PRO A 98 23.35 -0.02 -0.53
CA PRO A 98 22.51 1.07 -1.00
C PRO A 98 21.04 0.65 -1.24
N ALA A 99 20.80 -0.61 -1.62
CA ALA A 99 19.45 -1.12 -1.87
C ALA A 99 18.61 -1.15 -0.58
N THR A 100 19.21 -1.55 0.54
CA THR A 100 18.55 -1.58 1.85
C THR A 100 18.31 -0.18 2.41
N ILE A 101 19.26 0.74 2.23
CA ILE A 101 19.12 2.14 2.67
C ILE A 101 17.96 2.85 1.95
N ARG A 102 17.87 2.70 0.62
CA ARG A 102 16.74 3.29 -0.16
C ARG A 102 15.38 2.76 0.31
N ARG A 103 15.33 1.48 0.66
CA ARG A 103 14.12 0.83 1.17
C ARG A 103 13.71 1.43 2.53
N GLN A 104 14.66 1.69 3.41
CA GLN A 104 14.39 2.35 4.71
C GLN A 104 13.87 3.77 4.55
N TRP A 105 14.44 4.58 3.64
CA TRP A 105 13.94 5.93 3.38
C TRP A 105 12.53 5.95 2.80
N THR A 106 12.20 4.98 1.94
CA THR A 106 10.85 4.84 1.40
C THR A 106 9.84 4.54 2.51
N ILE A 107 10.21 3.67 3.46
CA ILE A 107 9.37 3.34 4.62
C ILE A 107 9.15 4.58 5.50
N MET A 108 10.20 5.36 5.80
CA MET A 108 10.07 6.60 6.58
C MET A 108 9.15 7.62 5.88
N ARG A 109 9.28 7.77 4.55
CA ARG A 109 8.42 8.68 3.77
C ARG A 109 6.96 8.23 3.74
N GLN A 110 6.72 6.91 3.68
CA GLN A 110 5.37 6.35 3.75
C GLN A 110 4.74 6.59 5.13
N GLN A 111 5.49 6.43 6.21
CA GLN A 111 5.01 6.70 7.57
C GLN A 111 4.62 8.18 7.77
N GLY A 112 5.41 9.13 7.25
CA GLY A 112 5.05 10.55 7.32
C GLY A 112 3.75 10.88 6.58
N ARG A 113 3.50 10.24 5.43
CA ARG A 113 2.23 10.41 4.69
C ARG A 113 1.04 9.84 5.45
N ILE A 114 1.22 8.74 6.18
CA ILE A 114 0.16 8.17 7.02
C ILE A 114 -0.21 9.17 8.12
N GLU A 115 0.78 9.73 8.82
CA GLU A 115 0.53 10.70 9.88
C GLU A 115 -0.17 11.98 9.37
N GLU A 116 0.22 12.47 8.20
CA GLU A 116 -0.42 13.63 7.56
C GLU A 116 -1.88 13.35 7.16
N LEU A 117 -2.14 12.17 6.60
CA LEU A 117 -3.49 11.72 6.24
C LEU A 117 -4.38 11.56 7.49
N GLU A 118 -3.85 11.03 8.58
CA GLU A 118 -4.57 10.91 9.86
C GLU A 118 -4.88 12.28 10.49
N LYS A 119 -3.96 13.24 10.39
CA LYS A 119 -4.19 14.62 10.88
C LYS A 119 -5.26 15.33 10.07
N THR A 120 -5.24 15.18 8.74
CA THR A 120 -6.25 15.78 7.88
C THR A 120 -7.63 15.20 8.13
N GLN A 121 -7.76 13.87 8.30
CA GLN A 121 -9.03 13.25 8.69
C GLN A 121 -9.58 13.82 10.00
N ARG A 122 -8.76 13.88 11.06
CA ARG A 122 -9.17 14.48 12.34
C ARG A 122 -9.63 15.92 12.20
N SER A 123 -8.91 16.74 11.41
CA SER A 123 -9.28 18.14 11.20
C SER A 123 -10.59 18.31 10.43
N LEU A 124 -10.90 17.38 9.51
CA LEU A 124 -12.17 17.37 8.77
C LEU A 124 -13.33 16.95 9.68
N GLU A 125 -13.13 15.92 10.50
CA GLU A 125 -14.13 15.47 11.48
C GLU A 125 -14.43 16.58 12.50
N GLU A 126 -13.41 17.26 13.03
CA GLU A 126 -13.60 18.42 13.92
C GLU A 126 -14.39 19.54 13.25
N LYS A 127 -14.12 19.84 11.97
CA LYS A 127 -14.86 20.84 11.20
C LYS A 127 -16.31 20.44 10.95
N ILE A 128 -16.58 19.16 10.68
CA ILE A 128 -17.95 18.63 10.54
C ILE A 128 -18.70 18.84 11.86
N VAL A 129 -18.10 18.46 12.99
CA VAL A 129 -18.71 18.62 14.32
C VAL A 129 -18.90 20.10 14.70
N MET A 130 -17.96 20.98 14.33
CA MET A 130 -18.10 22.43 14.56
C MET A 130 -19.21 23.04 13.71
N MET A 131 -19.32 22.68 12.42
CA MET A 131 -20.41 23.15 11.55
C MET A 131 -21.77 22.62 12.01
N GLU A 132 -21.84 21.36 12.43
CA GLU A 132 -23.06 20.75 12.97
C GLU A 132 -23.49 21.39 14.29
N ARG A 133 -22.54 21.80 15.14
CA ARG A 133 -22.81 22.57 16.37
C ARG A 133 -23.09 24.05 16.14
N ALA A 134 -22.57 24.65 15.06
CA ALA A 134 -22.85 26.03 14.66
C ALA A 134 -24.20 26.16 13.94
N ALA A 135 -24.84 25.04 13.60
CA ALA A 135 -26.21 24.98 13.13
C ALA A 135 -27.18 24.38 14.18
N PRO A 136 -27.36 24.98 15.38
CA PRO A 136 -28.57 24.73 16.15
C PRO A 136 -29.62 25.74 15.69
N ASP A 137 -30.24 25.45 14.54
CA ASP A 137 -31.63 25.76 14.16
C ASP A 137 -31.76 25.76 12.63
N ALA A 138 -31.83 24.56 12.08
CA ALA A 138 -32.83 24.33 11.05
C ALA A 138 -33.74 23.23 11.62
N SER A 139 -34.60 23.62 12.57
CA SER A 139 -35.97 23.13 12.47
C SER A 139 -36.40 23.40 11.03
N VAL A 140 -36.38 22.36 10.22
CA VAL A 140 -37.15 22.33 8.98
C VAL A 140 -38.60 22.19 9.47
N PRO A 141 -39.45 23.25 9.46
CA PRO A 141 -40.82 22.98 9.11
C PRO A 141 -40.72 22.34 7.73
N ALA A 142 -41.28 21.15 7.59
CA ALA A 142 -41.40 20.49 6.30
C ALA A 142 -41.82 21.53 5.25
N PRO A 143 -41.05 21.76 4.18
CA PRO A 143 -41.66 22.23 2.97
C PRO A 143 -42.48 21.06 2.43
N GLU A 144 -43.73 20.97 2.88
CA GLU A 144 -44.78 20.40 2.03
C GLU A 144 -44.84 21.30 0.79
N GLY A 145 -44.13 20.90 -0.28
CA GLY A 145 -44.11 21.66 -1.53
C GLY A 145 -42.87 21.43 -2.38
N GLU A 146 -42.98 20.40 -3.24
CA GLU A 146 -42.21 20.13 -4.46
C GLU A 146 -40.73 19.69 -4.37
N PRO A 147 -40.38 18.52 -4.95
CA PRO A 147 -39.00 18.06 -5.04
C PRO A 147 -38.24 18.95 -6.04
N LEU A 148 -37.30 19.74 -5.55
CA LEU A 148 -36.41 20.50 -6.43
C LEU A 148 -35.63 19.51 -7.32
N PRO A 149 -35.66 19.70 -8.66
CA PRO A 149 -35.00 18.81 -9.59
C PRO A 149 -33.50 18.97 -9.45
N TYR A 150 -32.84 17.92 -8.96
CA TYR A 150 -31.39 17.88 -8.84
C TYR A 150 -30.75 17.74 -10.23
N VAL A 151 -30.53 18.85 -10.92
CA VAL A 151 -29.73 18.90 -12.16
C VAL A 151 -28.26 19.04 -11.78
N GLY A 152 -27.65 17.89 -11.59
CA GLY A 152 -26.24 17.76 -11.24
C GLY A 152 -25.30 18.19 -12.36
N LEU A 153 -24.02 18.35 -12.00
CA LEU A 153 -22.86 18.56 -12.88
C LEU A 153 -22.84 17.71 -14.17
N LYS A 154 -23.63 16.64 -14.26
CA LYS A 154 -23.90 15.92 -15.50
C LYS A 154 -24.37 16.86 -16.62
N GLN A 155 -25.25 17.83 -16.37
CA GLN A 155 -25.68 18.81 -17.39
C GLN A 155 -24.57 19.76 -17.85
N LEU A 156 -23.57 20.00 -17.01
CA LEU A 156 -22.41 20.84 -17.34
C LEU A 156 -21.28 20.03 -18.00
N MET A 157 -21.24 18.71 -17.79
CA MET A 157 -20.30 17.80 -18.45
C MET A 157 -20.85 17.22 -19.76
N THR A 158 -22.18 17.07 -19.91
CA THR A 158 -22.82 16.96 -21.23
C THR A 158 -22.85 18.35 -21.84
N GLY A 159 -21.71 18.72 -22.41
CA GLY A 159 -21.54 19.94 -23.17
C GLY A 159 -22.67 20.12 -24.17
N ASN A 160 -23.17 21.35 -24.19
CA ASN A 160 -23.89 21.96 -25.28
C ASN A 160 -23.28 21.54 -26.62
N SER A 161 -23.87 20.51 -27.23
CA SER A 161 -23.73 20.19 -28.65
C SER A 161 -24.98 20.71 -29.35
N ASP A 162 -25.34 21.97 -29.10
CA ASP A 162 -26.13 22.71 -30.07
C ASP A 162 -25.22 23.81 -30.61
N GLU A 163 -24.66 23.39 -31.73
CA GLU A 163 -23.71 24.01 -32.62
C GLU A 163 -24.26 25.34 -33.15
N SER A 164 -23.43 26.37 -33.01
CA SER A 164 -23.47 27.57 -33.82
C SER A 164 -23.61 27.21 -35.30
N SER A 165 -24.76 27.49 -35.92
CA SER A 165 -24.80 27.78 -37.35
C SER A 165 -26.02 28.63 -37.72
N VAL A 166 -25.82 29.95 -37.78
CA VAL A 166 -26.48 30.76 -38.80
C VAL A 166 -25.49 30.80 -39.96
N PRO A 167 -25.85 30.25 -41.14
CA PRO A 167 -26.37 31.16 -42.16
C PRO A 167 -27.41 30.52 -43.10
N LYS A 168 -28.33 31.35 -43.63
CA LYS A 168 -28.48 31.66 -45.06
C LYS A 168 -29.90 32.11 -45.40
N ALA A 169 -29.97 33.11 -46.26
CA ALA A 169 -31.14 33.88 -46.64
C ALA A 169 -32.03 33.20 -47.73
N LEU A 170 -33.36 33.40 -47.58
CA LEU A 170 -34.42 33.78 -48.57
C LEU A 170 -34.83 32.81 -49.75
N PRO A 171 -35.95 33.11 -50.49
CA PRO A 171 -37.38 32.68 -50.42
C PRO A 171 -37.71 31.62 -51.54
N PRO A 172 -38.94 31.38 -52.11
CA PRO A 172 -40.32 31.90 -51.91
C PRO A 172 -41.47 30.84 -51.88
N THR A 173 -42.70 31.28 -51.58
CA THR A 173 -43.90 30.92 -52.37
C THR A 173 -44.89 32.08 -52.34
#